data_AF-A0A5N4BZI1-F1
#
_entry.id   AF-A0A5N4BZI1-F1
#
_cell.length_a   1.000
_cell.length_b   1.000
_cell.length_c   1.000
_cell.angle_alpha   90.00
_cell.angle_beta   90.00
_cell.angle_gamma   90.00
#
_symmetry.space_group_name_H-M   'P 1'
#
loop_
_entity.id
_entity.type
_entity.pdbx_description
1 polymer ?
#
loop_
_entity_poly.entity_id
_entity_poly.type
_entity_poly.pdbx_seq_one_letter_code
_entity_poly.pdbx_strand_id
1 'polypeptide(L)'
;MCLYSLGKVRILIATDLASRGLDVHDITHVYNYDFPRNIEEYVHRVGRTGRAGRTGVSITLITRSDWKIASELINILERANQSIPEDLRAMAERYKANKLKKEMEKKMARLPGKPKKFYY
;
A
#
# COMPACT_ATOMS: atom_id res chain seq x y z
N MET A 1 1.89 -16.03 24.09
CA MET A 1 3.17 -16.17 24.82
C MET A 1 4.00 -14.94 24.51
N CYS A 2 4.09 -14.03 25.47
CA CYS A 2 4.72 -12.72 25.33
C CYS A 2 6.24 -12.87 25.56
N LEU A 3 7.06 -12.55 24.56
CA LEU A 3 8.51 -12.41 24.72
C LEU A 3 8.85 -10.93 24.92
N TYR A 4 8.22 -10.30 25.91
CA TYR A 4 8.57 -8.96 26.36
C TYR A 4 8.95 -9.03 27.84
N SER A 5 10.05 -9.71 28.11
CA SER A 5 10.71 -9.62 29.40
C SER A 5 12.21 -9.63 29.14
N LEU A 6 12.90 -8.62 29.69
CA LEU A 6 14.36 -8.47 29.76
C LEU A 6 15.06 -7.91 28.51
N GLY A 7 14.70 -6.72 28.02
CA GLY A 7 15.61 -5.75 27.38
C GLY A 7 16.60 -6.20 26.29
N LYS A 8 16.47 -7.41 25.75
CA LYS A 8 17.44 -8.09 24.87
C LYS A 8 16.95 -8.23 23.43
N VAL A 9 15.66 -8.00 23.19
CA VAL A 9 15.07 -8.11 21.85
C VAL A 9 15.01 -6.72 21.24
N ARG A 10 15.95 -6.43 20.34
CA ARG A 10 16.04 -5.16 19.59
C ARG A 10 15.28 -5.19 18.27
N ILE A 11 14.91 -6.39 17.80
CA ILE A 11 14.23 -6.61 16.52
C ILE A 11 13.06 -7.54 16.77
N LEU A 12 11.86 -7.08 16.40
CA LEU A 12 10.64 -7.88 16.42
C LEU A 12 10.20 -8.10 14.97
N ILE A 13 10.11 -9.36 14.56
CA ILE A 13 9.53 -9.75 13.28
C ILE A 13 8.14 -10.31 13.59
N ALA A 14 7.10 -9.71 13.00
CA ALA A 14 5.72 -10.12 13.23
C ALA A 14 4.92 -10.07 11.92
N THR A 15 3.97 -10.99 11.80
CA THR A 15 2.88 -10.92 10.82
C THR A 15 1.66 -10.26 11.45
N ASP A 16 0.70 -9.79 10.65
CA ASP A 16 -0.50 -9.10 11.16
C ASP A 16 -1.34 -9.94 12.13
N LEU A 17 -1.26 -11.27 12.02
CA LEU A 17 -1.93 -12.18 12.95
C LEU A 17 -1.24 -12.19 14.32
N ALA A 18 0.10 -12.13 14.34
CA ALA A 18 0.89 -12.19 15.56
C ALA A 18 0.92 -10.85 16.31
N SER A 19 0.67 -9.72 15.65
CA SER A 19 0.77 -8.38 16.23
C SER A 19 -0.48 -7.96 17.04
N ARG A 20 -1.62 -8.62 16.85
CA ARG A 20 -2.85 -8.31 17.61
C ARG A 20 -2.73 -8.78 19.05
N GLY A 21 -2.78 -7.84 19.99
CA GLY A 21 -2.65 -8.10 21.42
C GLY A 21 -1.22 -8.03 21.98
N LEU A 22 -0.23 -7.73 21.13
CA LEU A 22 1.11 -7.35 21.58
C LEU A 22 1.16 -5.82 21.75
N ASP A 23 1.16 -5.35 22.99
CA ASP A 23 1.38 -3.94 23.28
C ASP A 23 2.88 -3.63 23.28
N VAL A 24 3.39 -3.34 22.08
CA VAL A 24 4.79 -2.99 21.88
C VAL A 24 4.92 -1.47 21.91
N HIS A 25 5.45 -0.96 23.02
CA HIS A 25 5.77 0.45 23.18
C HIS A 25 7.13 0.79 22.53
N ASP A 26 7.30 2.06 22.17
CA ASP A 26 8.60 2.67 21.83
C ASP A 26 9.34 2.09 20.61
N ILE A 27 8.60 1.74 19.55
CA ILE A 27 9.19 1.33 18.28
C ILE A 27 9.83 2.55 17.60
N THR A 28 11.13 2.46 17.29
CA THR A 28 11.87 3.53 16.56
C THR A 28 11.81 3.35 15.04
N HIS A 29 11.73 2.10 14.57
CA HIS A 29 11.74 1.77 13.14
C HIS A 29 10.66 0.72 12.82
N VAL A 30 9.89 0.96 11.77
CA VAL A 30 8.92 0.02 11.22
C VAL A 30 9.38 -0.38 9.82
N TYR A 31 9.54 -1.69 9.59
CA TYR A 31 9.87 -2.24 8.27
C TYR A 31 8.69 -3.06 7.75
N ASN A 32 8.04 -2.58 6.71
CA ASN A 32 7.02 -3.35 5.98
C ASN A 32 7.73 -4.14 4.88
N TYR A 33 7.97 -5.42 5.13
CA TYR A 33 8.54 -6.33 4.13
C TYR A 33 7.58 -6.57 2.96
N ASP A 34 6.32 -6.84 3.27
CA ASP A 34 5.23 -6.86 2.31
C ASP A 34 4.30 -5.67 2.54
N PHE A 35 3.82 -5.08 1.44
CA PHE A 35 2.84 -4.01 1.52
C PHE A 35 1.55 -4.54 2.19
N PRO A 36 0.95 -3.79 3.14
CA PRO A 36 -0.29 -4.18 3.81
C PRO A 36 -1.46 -4.41 2.84
N ARG A 37 -2.52 -5.11 3.26
CA ARG A 37 -3.61 -5.48 2.33
C ARG A 37 -4.36 -4.26 1.77
N ASN A 38 -4.42 -3.20 2.56
CA ASN A 38 -5.05 -1.92 2.24
C ASN A 38 -4.28 -0.76 2.88
N ILE A 39 -4.70 0.46 2.54
CA ILE A 39 -4.00 1.65 2.97
C ILE A 39 -4.26 1.99 4.44
N GLU A 40 -5.41 1.61 4.99
CA GLU A 40 -5.75 1.82 6.40
C GLU A 40 -4.83 1.02 7.33
N GLU A 41 -4.55 -0.24 6.96
CA GLU A 41 -3.61 -1.09 7.67
C GLU A 41 -2.18 -0.53 7.62
N TYR A 42 -1.77 0.04 6.48
CA TYR A 42 -0.51 0.77 6.36
C TYR A 42 -0.40 1.91 7.37
N VAL A 43 -1.41 2.77 7.47
CA VAL A 43 -1.44 3.88 8.44
C VAL A 43 -1.34 3.35 9.88
N HIS A 44 -2.05 2.27 10.21
CA HIS A 44 -1.98 1.66 11.54
C HIS A 44 -0.60 1.07 11.87
N ARG A 45 0.07 0.46 10.89
CA ARG A 45 1.43 -0.10 11.05
C ARG A 45 2.47 0.99 11.26
N VAL A 46 2.48 2.04 10.43
CA VAL A 46 3.45 3.14 10.59
C VAL A 46 3.17 3.95 11.87
N GLY A 47 1.91 4.02 12.31
CA GLY A 47 1.53 4.65 13.59
C GLY A 47 2.01 3.91 14.85
N ARG A 48 2.76 2.80 14.71
CA ARG A 48 3.47 2.16 15.81
C ARG A 48 4.75 2.89 16.23
N THR A 49 5.32 3.72 15.35
CA THR A 49 6.49 4.56 15.64
C THR A 49 6.10 6.04 15.79
N GLY A 50 7.05 6.89 16.17
CA GLY A 50 6.86 8.35 16.17
C GLY A 50 5.89 8.88 17.26
N ARG A 51 5.78 8.19 18.40
CA ARG A 51 4.83 8.54 19.48
C ARG A 51 5.43 9.49 20.52
N ALA A 52 4.57 10.32 21.12
CA ALA A 52 4.89 11.24 22.22
C ALA A 52 6.04 12.22 21.90
N GLY A 53 6.01 12.84 20.72
CA GLY A 53 7.00 13.83 20.29
C GLY A 53 8.35 13.26 19.86
N ARG A 54 8.52 11.94 19.88
CA ARG A 54 9.71 11.26 19.36
C ARG A 54 9.58 11.05 17.84
N THR A 55 10.70 11.12 17.13
CA THR A 55 10.75 10.79 15.70
C THR A 55 10.73 9.28 15.50
N GLY A 56 10.12 8.84 14.40
CA GLY A 56 10.05 7.44 14.00
C GLY A 56 10.31 7.28 12.52
N VAL A 57 10.88 6.15 12.11
CA VAL A 57 11.17 5.86 10.70
C VAL A 57 10.32 4.68 10.24
N SER A 58 9.66 4.81 9.09
CA SER A 58 8.99 3.69 8.44
C SER A 58 9.54 3.46 7.05
N ILE A 59 9.94 2.23 6.76
CA ILE A 59 10.45 1.79 5.47
C ILE A 59 9.51 0.71 4.95
N THR A 60 9.07 0.86 3.71
CA THR A 60 8.11 -0.07 3.08
C THR A 60 8.65 -0.52 1.74
N LEU A 61 8.75 -1.83 1.56
CA LEU A 61 9.04 -2.42 0.26
C LEU A 61 7.74 -2.48 -0.54
N ILE A 62 7.81 -2.05 -1.79
CA ILE A 62 6.66 -2.05 -2.71
C ILE A 62 7.04 -2.80 -3.97
N THR A 63 6.11 -3.62 -4.47
CA THR A 63 6.35 -4.45 -5.64
C THR A 63 5.29 -4.20 -6.72
N ARG A 64 5.39 -4.94 -7.84
CA ARG A 64 4.45 -4.78 -8.96
C ARG A 64 3.03 -5.22 -8.64
N SER A 65 2.82 -6.09 -7.66
CA SER A 65 1.46 -6.50 -7.23
C SER A 65 0.70 -5.36 -6.55
N ASP A 66 1.42 -4.36 -6.04
CA ASP A 66 0.88 -3.32 -5.16
C ASP A 66 0.53 -2.03 -5.92
N TRP A 67 0.64 -2.06 -7.26
CA TRP A 67 0.37 -0.93 -8.15
C TRP A 67 -1.00 -0.29 -7.94
N LYS A 68 -1.99 -1.10 -7.54
CA LYS A 68 -3.34 -0.62 -7.24
C LYS A 68 -3.37 0.40 -6.09
N ILE A 69 -2.48 0.27 -5.11
CA ILE A 69 -2.45 1.08 -3.89
C ILE A 69 -1.53 2.30 -4.06
N ALA A 70 -0.66 2.31 -5.07
CA ALA A 70 0.32 3.38 -5.30
C ALA A 70 -0.31 4.79 -5.31
N SER A 71 -1.50 4.95 -5.91
CA SER A 71 -2.21 6.24 -5.92
C SER A 71 -2.66 6.69 -4.52
N GLU A 72 -3.16 5.77 -3.70
CA GLU A 72 -3.57 6.07 -2.32
C GLU A 72 -2.37 6.36 -1.43
N LEU A 73 -1.28 5.62 -1.62
CA LEU A 73 -0.03 5.85 -0.90
C LEU A 73 0.56 7.23 -1.20
N ILE A 74 0.57 7.66 -2.47
CA ILE A 74 1.00 9.01 -2.88
C ILE A 74 0.21 10.07 -2.12
N ASN A 75 -1.11 9.95 -2.06
CA ASN A 75 -1.95 10.92 -1.34
C ASN A 75 -1.59 11.01 0.15
N ILE A 76 -1.24 9.89 0.78
CA ILE A 76 -0.80 9.90 2.18
C ILE A 76 0.56 10.57 2.34
N LEU A 77 1.51 10.28 1.45
CA LEU A 77 2.84 10.89 1.49
C LEU A 77 2.75 12.41 1.27
N GLU A 78 1.89 12.88 0.36
CA GLU A 78 1.63 14.32 0.14
C GLU A 78 1.04 14.98 1.39
N ARG A 79 0.01 14.38 1.99
CA ARG A 79 -0.60 14.88 3.23
C ARG A 79 0.38 14.90 4.40
N ALA A 80 1.34 13.99 4.42
CA ALA A 80 2.39 13.90 5.42
C ALA A 80 3.63 14.76 5.07
N ASN A 81 3.57 15.55 3.98
CA ASN A 81 4.65 16.38 3.47
C ASN A 81 5.98 15.60 3.26
N GLN A 82 5.87 14.35 2.81
CA GLN A 82 7.00 13.47 2.52
C GLN A 82 7.42 13.57 1.05
N SER A 83 8.71 13.33 0.78
CA SER A 83 9.21 13.19 -0.58
C SER A 83 8.65 11.93 -1.23
N ILE A 84 8.06 12.07 -2.42
CA ILE A 84 7.49 10.96 -3.16
C ILE A 84 8.52 10.46 -4.17
N PRO A 85 8.92 9.17 -4.12
CA PRO A 85 9.81 8.59 -5.11
C PRO A 85 9.20 8.62 -6.51
N GLU A 86 10.01 8.94 -7.52
CA GLU A 86 9.57 8.97 -8.92
C GLU A 86 9.05 7.61 -9.39
N ASP A 87 9.68 6.52 -8.94
CA ASP A 87 9.23 5.16 -9.25
C ASP A 87 7.80 4.90 -8.76
N LEU A 88 7.42 5.45 -7.60
CA LEU A 88 6.06 5.31 -7.07
C LEU A 88 5.05 6.07 -7.94
N ARG A 89 5.41 7.26 -8.44
CA ARG A 89 4.58 8.01 -9.39
C ARG A 89 4.41 7.23 -10.69
N ALA A 90 5.49 6.71 -11.24
CA ALA A 90 5.47 5.87 -12.44
C ALA A 90 4.60 4.62 -12.27
N MET A 91 4.63 3.98 -11.09
CA MET A 91 3.75 2.84 -10.77
C MET A 91 2.27 3.24 -10.80
N ALA A 92 1.91 4.36 -10.18
CA ALA A 92 0.54 4.86 -10.16
C ALA A 92 0.03 5.19 -11.58
N GLU A 93 0.84 5.87 -12.40
CA GLU A 93 0.46 6.22 -13.77
C GLU A 93 0.30 4.99 -14.67
N ARG A 94 1.21 4.01 -14.56
CA ARG A 94 1.08 2.72 -15.28
C ARG A 94 -0.19 1.98 -14.89
N TYR A 95 -0.54 1.99 -13.60
CA TYR A 95 -1.77 1.35 -13.14
C TYR A 95 -3.02 2.02 -13.72
N LYS A 96 -3.08 3.36 -13.69
CA LYS A 96 -4.19 4.14 -14.27
C LYS A 96 -4.34 3.88 -15.77
N ALA A 97 -3.24 3.94 -16.53
CA ALA A 97 -3.25 3.70 -17.97
C ALA A 97 -3.74 2.29 -18.32
N ASN A 98 -3.27 1.27 -17.61
CA ASN A 98 -3.69 -0.11 -17.81
C ASN A 98 -5.18 -0.32 -17.46
N LYS A 99 -5.67 0.34 -16.41
CA LYS A 99 -7.08 0.29 -16.01
C LYS A 99 -7.98 0.92 -17.08
N LEU A 100 -7.62 2.12 -17.56
CA LEU A 100 -8.35 2.81 -18.62
C LEU A 100 -8.40 1.99 -19.92
N LYS A 101 -7.27 1.41 -20.34
CA LYS A 101 -7.20 0.54 -21.52
C LYS A 101 -8.17 -0.63 -21.41
N LYS A 102 -8.16 -1.34 -20.26
CA LYS A 102 -9.08 -2.46 -20.01
C LYS A 102 -10.54 -2.04 -20.02
N GLU A 103 -10.86 -0.88 -19.45
CA GLU A 103 -12.23 -0.34 -19.45
C GLU A 103 -12.71 0.03 -20.86
N MET A 104 -11.83 0.64 -21.67
CA MET A 104 -12.12 0.94 -23.08
C MET A 104 -12.33 -0.32 -23.92
N GLU A 105 -11.46 -1.31 -23.79
CA GLU A 105 -11.59 -2.62 -24.46
C GLU A 105 -12.92 -3.29 -24.10
N LYS A 106 -13.27 -3.29 -22.81
CA LYS A 106 -14.54 -3.84 -22.33
C LYS A 106 -15.76 -3.07 -22.86
N LYS A 107 -15.65 -1.74 -23.00
CA LYS A 107 -16.71 -0.89 -23.57
C LYS A 107 -16.86 -1.14 -25.08
N MET A 108 -15.76 -1.25 -25.82
CA MET A 108 -15.76 -1.61 -27.24
C MET A 108 -16.34 -3.00 -27.48
N ALA A 109 -16.00 -3.98 -26.65
CA ALA A 109 -16.55 -5.34 -26.76
C ALA A 109 -18.05 -5.43 -26.48
N ARG A 110 -18.65 -4.43 -25.81
CA ARG A 110 -20.08 -4.36 -25.49
C ARG A 110 -20.90 -3.57 -26.51
N LEU A 111 -20.26 -2.90 -27.48
CA LEU A 111 -20.98 -2.21 -28.55
C LEU A 111 -21.61 -3.25 -29.48
N PRO A 112 -22.91 -3.17 -29.79
CA PRO A 112 -23.57 -4.14 -30.67
C PRO A 112 -22.92 -4.11 -32.07
N GLY A 113 -22.60 -5.31 -32.57
CA GLY A 113 -22.05 -5.51 -33.91
C GLY A 113 -22.98 -4.94 -34.98
N LYS A 114 -22.37 -4.40 -36.06
CA LYS A 114 -23.01 -3.69 -37.18
C LYS A 114 -24.38 -4.28 -37.59
N PRO A 115 -25.37 -3.43 -37.97
CA PRO A 115 -26.67 -3.90 -38.42
C PRO A 115 -26.53 -4.83 -39.63
N LYS A 116 -27.22 -5.98 -39.59
CA LYS A 116 -27.33 -6.91 -40.73
C LYS A 116 -27.97 -6.17 -41.90
N LYS A 117 -27.24 -6.04 -43.02
CA LYS A 117 -27.82 -5.55 -44.27
C LYS A 117 -28.82 -6.59 -44.77
N PHE A 118 -30.11 -6.23 -44.74
CA PHE A 118 -31.15 -6.94 -45.49
C PHE A 118 -31.01 -6.54 -46.95
N TYR A 119 -30.73 -7.50 -47.83
CA TYR A 119 -30.93 -7.36 -49.26
C TYR A 119 -32.27 -8.05 -49.58
N TYR A 120 -33.18 -7.30 -50.20
CA TYR A 120 -34.44 -7.80 -50.74
C TYR A 120 -34.19 -8.62 -52.01
#